data_AF-A0A483NYZ7-F1
#
_entry.id   AF-A0A483NYZ7-F1
#
_cell.length_a   1.000
_cell.length_b   1.000
_cell.length_c   1.000
_cell.angle_alpha   90.00
_cell.angle_beta   90.00
_cell.angle_gamma   90.00
#
_symmetry.space_group_name_H-M   'P 1'
#
loop_
_entity.id
_entity.type
_entity.pdbx_description
1 polymer ?
#
loop_
_entity_poly.entity_id
_entity_poly.type
_entity_poly.pdbx_seq_one_letter_code
_entity_poly.pdbx_strand_id
1 'polypeptide(L)'
;MKREYADKINSLLQCFHFNKEFMEWNHDYSHQLLRHGVSHLYHFAMLQGENDEATLEELRNIIISITNGDIPKPYDLSSIDDDHQKPEGKTLMFIQPAAVSIEATPEMIRQLKQAMAAVPEKLKSPSLYSR
;
A
#
# COMPACT_ATOMS: atom_id res chain seq x y z
N MET A 1 5.95 -10.64 -15.53
CA MET A 1 5.75 -10.06 -14.18
C MET A 1 6.75 -8.95 -13.95
N LYS A 2 6.32 -7.82 -13.37
CA LYS A 2 7.22 -6.72 -12.98
C LYS A 2 8.06 -7.06 -11.74
N ARG A 3 9.21 -6.40 -11.65
CA ARG A 3 10.25 -6.66 -10.65
C ARG A 3 9.76 -6.43 -9.22
N GLU A 4 8.98 -5.37 -8.98
CA GLU A 4 8.49 -5.02 -7.65
C GLU A 4 7.59 -6.11 -7.06
N TYR A 5 6.74 -6.74 -7.88
CA TYR A 5 5.89 -7.85 -7.42
C TYR A 5 6.72 -9.11 -7.24
N ALA A 6 7.66 -9.40 -8.14
CA ALA A 6 8.57 -10.53 -8.00
C ALA A 6 9.38 -10.46 -6.69
N ASP A 7 9.87 -9.27 -6.32
CA ASP A 7 10.57 -9.02 -5.06
C ASP A 7 9.66 -9.23 -3.83
N LYS A 8 8.41 -8.78 -3.88
CA LYS A 8 7.42 -9.05 -2.82
C LYS A 8 7.08 -10.53 -2.70
N ILE A 9 6.95 -11.25 -3.80
CA ILE A 9 6.76 -12.70 -3.79
C ILE A 9 7.97 -13.39 -3.14
N ASN A 10 9.20 -13.01 -3.52
CA ASN A 10 10.42 -13.55 -2.92
C ASN A 10 10.48 -13.32 -1.42
N SER A 11 10.08 -12.12 -0.96
CA SER A 11 9.98 -11.80 0.46
C SER A 11 8.98 -12.71 1.20
N LEU A 12 7.82 -12.97 0.60
CA LEU A 12 6.81 -13.88 1.18
C LEU A 12 7.31 -15.32 1.23
N LEU A 13 7.99 -15.79 0.18
CA LEU A 13 8.60 -17.12 0.14
C LEU A 13 9.70 -17.26 1.19
N GLN A 14 10.54 -16.25 1.37
CA GLN A 14 11.55 -16.23 2.41
C GLN A 14 10.92 -16.36 3.80
N CYS A 15 9.85 -15.61 4.09
CA CYS A 15 9.10 -15.74 5.34
C CYS A 15 8.53 -17.15 5.53
N PHE A 16 7.98 -17.75 4.47
CA PHE A 16 7.45 -19.12 4.51
C PHE A 16 8.55 -20.14 4.87
N HIS A 17 9.69 -20.08 4.19
CA HIS A 17 10.82 -20.99 4.45
C HIS A 17 11.41 -20.77 5.86
N PHE A 18 11.55 -19.51 6.28
CA PHE A 18 12.03 -19.18 7.62
C PHE A 18 11.11 -19.74 8.71
N ASN A 19 9.79 -19.54 8.59
CA ASN A 19 8.83 -20.06 9.57
C ASN A 19 8.87 -21.59 9.68
N LYS A 20 9.09 -22.27 8.54
CA LYS A 20 9.20 -23.72 8.48
C LYS A 20 10.50 -24.22 9.13
N GLU A 21 11.63 -23.56 8.87
CA GLU A 21 12.95 -24.02 9.31
C GLU A 21 13.28 -23.66 10.76
N PHE A 22 12.84 -22.49 11.24
CA PHE A 22 13.32 -21.93 12.50
C PHE A 22 12.27 -21.82 13.59
N MET A 23 10.98 -21.77 13.25
CA MET A 23 9.92 -21.56 14.24
C MET A 23 9.09 -22.82 14.51
N GLU A 24 9.38 -23.93 13.83
CA GLU A 24 8.60 -25.18 13.90
C GLU A 24 7.09 -24.96 13.72
N TRP A 25 6.71 -23.89 13.01
CA TRP A 25 5.31 -23.58 12.79
C TRP A 25 4.67 -24.70 11.98
N ASN A 26 3.40 -24.98 12.31
CA ASN A 26 2.62 -25.95 11.57
C ASN A 26 2.70 -25.62 10.06
N HIS A 27 3.08 -26.62 9.26
CA HIS A 27 3.22 -26.48 7.81
C HIS A 27 1.95 -25.92 7.18
N ASP A 28 0.78 -26.40 7.60
CA ASP A 28 -0.51 -25.96 7.08
C ASP A 28 -0.76 -24.47 7.39
N TYR A 29 -0.35 -24.02 8.57
CA TYR A 29 -0.48 -22.63 8.98
C TYR A 29 0.43 -21.73 8.15
N SER A 30 1.70 -22.11 7.99
CA SER A 30 2.67 -21.36 7.17
C SER A 30 2.23 -21.32 5.70
N HIS A 31 1.68 -22.42 5.19
CA HIS A 31 1.15 -22.52 3.85
C HIS A 31 -0.07 -21.61 3.63
N GLN A 32 -1.02 -21.60 4.57
CA GLN A 32 -2.16 -20.67 4.54
C GLN A 32 -1.71 -19.21 4.57
N LEU A 33 -0.73 -18.89 5.42
CA LEU A 33 -0.18 -17.53 5.52
C LEU A 33 0.47 -17.08 4.22
N LEU A 34 1.23 -17.96 3.55
CA LEU A 34 1.81 -17.68 2.24
C LEU A 34 0.72 -17.39 1.21
N ARG A 35 -0.29 -18.26 1.11
CA ARG A 35 -1.43 -18.07 0.20
C ARG A 35 -2.13 -16.73 0.43
N HIS A 36 -2.37 -16.37 1.70
CA HIS A 36 -3.00 -15.11 2.05
C HIS A 36 -2.11 -13.91 1.70
N GLY A 37 -0.81 -13.98 1.98
CA GLY A 37 0.15 -12.94 1.62
C GLY A 37 0.15 -12.62 0.12
N VAL A 38 0.19 -13.66 -0.72
CA VAL A 38 0.14 -13.47 -2.19
C VAL A 38 -1.24 -12.96 -2.62
N SER A 39 -2.32 -13.46 -2.01
CA SER A 39 -3.66 -12.96 -2.30
C SER A 39 -3.79 -11.46 -1.99
N HIS A 40 -3.23 -10.99 -0.87
CA HIS A 40 -3.21 -9.56 -0.55
C HIS A 40 -2.39 -8.76 -1.55
N LEU A 41 -1.25 -9.28 -2.01
CA LEU A 41 -0.43 -8.64 -3.04
C LEU A 41 -1.20 -8.46 -4.35
N TYR A 42 -1.93 -9.50 -4.80
CA TYR A 42 -2.77 -9.43 -6.00
C TYR A 42 -3.86 -8.36 -5.88
N HIS A 43 -4.64 -8.36 -4.79
CA HIS A 43 -5.69 -7.36 -4.60
C HIS A 43 -5.12 -5.95 -4.43
N PHE A 44 -3.96 -5.82 -3.77
CA PHE A 44 -3.26 -4.55 -3.65
C PHE A 44 -2.86 -4.01 -5.03
N ALA A 45 -2.30 -4.86 -5.91
CA ALA A 45 -1.95 -4.48 -7.28
C ALA A 45 -3.18 -3.94 -8.04
N MET A 46 -4.31 -4.66 -7.97
CA MET A 46 -5.57 -4.20 -8.59
C MET A 46 -6.03 -2.85 -8.05
N LEU A 47 -5.97 -2.65 -6.73
CA LEU A 47 -6.40 -1.40 -6.09
C LEU A 47 -5.47 -0.22 -6.37
N GLN A 48 -4.18 -0.47 -6.65
CA GLN A 48 -3.23 0.55 -7.09
C GLN A 48 -3.36 0.89 -8.59
N GLY A 49 -4.29 0.24 -9.30
CA GLY A 49 -4.49 0.47 -10.73
C GLY A 49 -3.40 -0.18 -11.59
N GLU A 50 -2.83 -1.30 -11.14
CA GLU A 50 -1.99 -2.13 -12.00
C GLU A 50 -2.81 -2.59 -13.22
N ASN A 51 -2.27 -2.34 -14.41
CA ASN A 51 -2.92 -2.64 -15.68
C ASN A 51 -2.13 -3.64 -16.53
N ASP A 52 -0.93 -4.05 -16.09
CA ASP A 52 -0.18 -5.10 -16.77
C ASP A 52 -0.85 -6.47 -16.56
N GLU A 53 -1.60 -6.90 -17.56
CA GLU A 53 -2.35 -8.17 -17.57
C GLU A 53 -1.42 -9.36 -17.32
N ALA A 54 -0.19 -9.33 -17.84
CA ALA A 54 0.79 -10.40 -17.62
C ALA A 54 1.20 -10.51 -16.14
N THR A 55 1.34 -9.39 -15.44
CA THR A 55 1.64 -9.40 -13.99
C THR A 55 0.46 -9.87 -13.16
N LEU A 56 -0.76 -9.40 -13.47
CA LEU A 56 -1.96 -9.82 -12.75
C LEU A 56 -2.25 -11.31 -12.93
N GLU A 57 -2.11 -11.81 -14.15
CA GLU A 57 -2.30 -13.23 -14.47
C GLU A 57 -1.24 -14.09 -13.78
N GLU A 58 0.03 -13.65 -13.75
CA GLU A 58 1.08 -14.37 -13.03
C GLU A 58 0.80 -14.44 -11.53
N LEU A 59 0.41 -13.33 -10.90
CA LEU A 59 0.02 -13.29 -9.49
C LEU A 59 -1.16 -14.25 -9.20
N ARG A 60 -2.15 -14.31 -10.10
CA ARG A 60 -3.28 -15.22 -10.00
C ARG A 60 -2.82 -16.68 -10.11
N ASN A 61 -1.94 -17.00 -11.05
CA ASN A 61 -1.40 -18.34 -11.25
C ASN A 61 -0.58 -18.81 -10.04
N ILE A 62 0.18 -17.92 -9.41
CA ILE A 62 0.87 -18.21 -8.15
C ILE A 62 -0.12 -18.58 -7.05
N ILE A 63 -1.22 -17.82 -6.89
CA ILE A 63 -2.26 -18.12 -5.88
C ILE A 63 -2.86 -19.50 -6.14
N ILE A 64 -3.13 -19.85 -7.39
CA ILE A 64 -3.66 -21.17 -7.78
C ILE A 64 -2.64 -22.27 -7.46
N SER A 65 -1.37 -22.08 -7.82
CA SER A 65 -0.28 -23.02 -7.51
C SER A 65 -0.20 -23.30 -6.01
N ILE A 66 -0.12 -22.25 -5.18
CA ILE A 66 -0.07 -22.39 -3.72
C ILE A 66 -1.36 -23.04 -3.21
N THR A 67 -2.52 -22.69 -3.77
CA THR A 67 -3.80 -23.33 -3.40
C THR A 67 -3.78 -24.84 -3.59
N ASN A 68 -3.10 -25.31 -4.62
CA ASN A 68 -2.97 -26.73 -4.94
C ASN A 68 -1.88 -27.45 -4.13
N GLY A 69 -1.15 -26.73 -3.27
CA GLY A 69 -0.07 -27.28 -2.45
C GLY A 69 1.33 -27.04 -3.03
N ASP A 70 1.44 -26.42 -4.20
CA ASP A 70 2.71 -26.21 -4.88
C ASP A 70 3.32 -24.86 -4.49
N ILE A 71 4.49 -24.92 -3.84
CA ILE A 71 5.27 -23.73 -3.48
C ILE A 71 6.11 -23.30 -4.69
N PRO A 72 5.90 -22.09 -5.23
CA PRO A 72 6.66 -21.60 -6.37
C PRO A 72 8.12 -21.33 -5.98
N LYS A 73 9.01 -21.39 -6.97
CA LYS A 73 10.42 -21.01 -6.79
C LYS A 73 10.56 -19.49 -6.70
N PRO A 74 11.56 -18.98 -5.97
CA PRO A 74 11.90 -17.56 -5.99
C PRO A 74 12.26 -17.09 -7.41
N TYR A 75 11.86 -15.87 -7.74
CA TYR A 75 12.19 -15.20 -8.98
C TYR A 75 13.64 -14.75 -8.98
N ASP A 76 14.32 -14.94 -10.11
CA ASP A 76 15.62 -14.32 -10.36
C ASP A 76 15.43 -12.85 -10.79
N LEU A 77 15.60 -11.94 -9.84
CA LEU A 77 15.43 -10.51 -10.09
C LEU A 77 16.47 -9.96 -11.07
N SER A 78 17.61 -10.62 -11.29
CA SER A 78 18.60 -10.14 -12.26
C SER A 78 18.14 -10.30 -13.72
N SER A 79 17.17 -11.19 -13.94
CA SER A 79 16.57 -11.49 -15.26
C SER A 79 15.33 -10.65 -15.59
N ILE A 80 14.83 -9.88 -14.62
CA ILE A 80 13.64 -9.05 -14.80
C ILE A 80 14.08 -7.60 -14.99
N ASP A 81 13.76 -7.05 -16.16
CA ASP A 81 14.02 -5.65 -16.45
C ASP A 81 13.38 -4.78 -15.37
N ASP A 82 14.18 -3.84 -14.87
CA ASP A 82 13.69 -2.73 -14.08
C ASP A 82 12.90 -1.83 -15.02
N ASP A 83 11.63 -2.15 -15.24
CA ASP A 83 10.63 -1.20 -15.75
C ASP A 83 10.29 -0.18 -14.66
N HIS A 84 11.31 0.25 -13.92
CA HIS A 84 11.37 1.59 -13.38
C HIS A 84 11.38 2.52 -14.60
N GLN A 85 10.17 2.82 -15.10
CA GLN A 85 9.83 4.23 -15.19
C GLN A 85 10.11 4.79 -13.80
N LYS A 86 11.35 5.24 -13.62
CA LYS A 86 11.74 6.11 -12.52
C LYS A 86 10.56 7.04 -12.38
N PRO A 87 9.89 7.14 -11.22
CA PRO A 87 9.12 8.33 -10.98
C PRO A 87 10.18 9.42 -11.06
N GLU A 88 10.33 10.03 -12.24
CA GLU A 88 10.76 11.41 -12.30
C GLU A 88 9.96 12.04 -11.18
N GLY A 89 10.65 12.53 -10.17
CA GLY A 89 10.05 13.24 -9.06
C GLY A 89 9.35 14.45 -9.64
N LYS A 90 8.17 14.23 -10.23
CA LYS A 90 7.19 15.22 -10.56
C LYS A 90 6.60 15.52 -9.20
N THR A 91 7.34 16.31 -8.43
CA THR A 91 6.75 17.14 -7.39
C THR A 91 5.51 17.74 -8.02
N LEU A 92 4.34 17.24 -7.62
CA LEU A 92 3.05 17.78 -8.04
C LEU A 92 2.96 19.18 -7.43
N MET A 93 3.51 20.15 -8.13
CA MET A 93 3.38 21.55 -7.78
C MET A 93 1.96 21.96 -8.15
N PHE A 94 1.14 22.29 -7.16
CA PHE A 94 -0.10 23.01 -7.41
C PHE A 94 0.28 24.42 -7.88
N ILE A 95 0.34 24.62 -9.20
CA ILE A 95 0.76 25.89 -9.81
C ILE A 95 -0.19 27.03 -9.44
N GLN A 96 -1.45 26.70 -9.11
CA GLN A 96 -2.44 27.58 -8.52
C GLN A 96 -3.49 26.72 -7.82
N PRO A 97 -3.56 26.68 -6.48
CA PRO A 97 -4.71 26.07 -5.83
C PRO A 97 -5.96 26.85 -6.23
N ALA A 98 -6.98 26.15 -6.75
CA ALA A 98 -8.26 26.78 -7.02
C ALA A 98 -8.83 27.28 -5.69
N ALA A 99 -8.94 28.61 -5.54
CA ALA A 99 -9.58 29.20 -4.38
C ALA A 99 -11.08 28.88 -4.44
N VAL A 100 -11.51 27.91 -3.62
CA VAL A 100 -12.92 27.61 -3.44
C VAL A 100 -13.47 28.53 -2.37
N SER A 101 -14.16 29.59 -2.80
CA SER A 101 -14.90 30.46 -1.90
C SER A 101 -16.21 29.78 -1.53
N ILE A 102 -16.42 29.55 -0.23
CA ILE A 102 -17.69 29.05 0.29
C ILE A 102 -18.42 30.25 0.90
N GLU A 103 -19.63 30.54 0.45
CA GLU A 103 -20.46 31.54 1.12
C GLU A 103 -20.94 30.97 2.45
N ALA A 104 -20.29 31.41 3.54
CA ALA A 104 -20.69 31.03 4.88
C ALA A 104 -21.88 31.89 5.33
N THR A 105 -22.98 31.24 5.71
CA THR A 105 -24.10 31.93 6.35
C THR A 105 -23.68 32.43 7.75
N PRO A 106 -24.31 33.50 8.27
CA PRO A 106 -24.02 34.01 9.61
C PRO A 106 -24.16 32.95 10.72
N GLU A 107 -25.10 32.01 10.55
CA GLU A 107 -25.33 30.93 11.51
C GLU A 107 -24.19 29.92 11.53
N MET A 108 -23.63 29.57 10.36
CA MET A 108 -22.45 28.70 10.26
C MET A 108 -21.23 29.33 10.93
N ILE A 109 -21.04 30.65 10.78
CA ILE A 109 -19.96 31.38 11.46
C ILE A 109 -20.15 31.33 12.98
N ARG A 110 -21.40 31.45 13.47
CA ARG A 110 -21.69 31.38 14.90
C ARG A 110 -21.40 30.00 15.47
N GLN A 111 -21.81 28.95 14.77
CA GLN A 111 -21.53 27.56 15.15
C GLN A 111 -20.02 27.27 15.18
N LEU A 112 -19.28 27.75 14.18
CA LEU A 112 -17.82 27.60 14.15
C LEU A 112 -17.14 28.29 15.34
N LYS A 113 -17.54 29.52 15.67
CA LYS A 113 -17.00 30.25 16.84
C LYS A 113 -17.26 29.50 18.15
N GLN A 114 -18.45 28.92 18.31
CA GLN A 114 -18.81 28.11 19.47
C GLN A 114 -17.98 26.83 19.53
N ALA A 115 -17.80 26.14 18.40
CA ALA A 115 -16.99 24.94 18.31
C ALA A 115 -15.52 25.21 18.65
N MET A 116 -14.96 26.32 18.15
CA MET A 116 -13.59 26.74 18.47
C MET A 116 -13.40 27.12 19.95
N ALA A 117 -14.40 27.75 20.57
CA ALA A 117 -14.37 28.08 21.99
C ALA A 117 -14.41 26.84 22.90
N ALA A 118 -15.00 25.74 22.43
CA ALA A 118 -15.07 24.47 23.15
C ALA A 118 -13.80 23.60 23.01
N VAL A 119 -12.82 24.01 22.18
CA VAL A 119 -11.57 23.24 22.00
C VAL A 119 -10.71 23.37 23.27
N PRO A 120 -10.29 22.24 23.88
CA PRO A 120 -9.40 22.24 25.03
C PRO A 120 -8.08 22.97 24.73
N GLU A 121 -7.62 23.82 25.66
CA GLU A 121 -6.39 24.63 25.53
C GLU A 121 -5.15 23.81 25.11
N LYS A 122 -5.08 22.53 25.50
CA LYS A 122 -3.97 21.62 25.14
C LYS A 122 -3.87 21.29 23.65
N LEU A 123 -4.93 21.53 22.88
CA LEU A 123 -4.99 21.29 21.43
C LEU A 123 -4.92 22.60 20.62
N LYS A 124 -4.89 23.75 21.28
CA LYS A 124 -4.70 25.04 20.60
C LYS A 124 -3.22 25.17 20.24
N SER A 125 -2.90 25.08 18.94
CA SER A 125 -1.57 25.40 18.45
C SER A 125 -1.22 26.85 18.81
N PRO A 126 0.01 27.15 19.27
CA PRO A 126 0.42 28.52 19.55
C PRO A 126 0.31 29.37 18.29
N SER A 127 -0.21 30.58 18.43
CA SER A 127 -0.26 31.57 17.34
C SER A 127 1.17 31.81 16.84
N LEU A 128 1.46 31.47 15.58
CA LEU A 128 2.73 31.76 14.92
C LEU A 128 2.89 33.25 14.55
N TYR A 129 1.94 34.09 14.95
CA TYR A 129 2.05 35.54 14.85
C TYR A 129 1.82 36.15 16.24
N SER A 130 2.91 36.25 17.00
CA SER A 130 3.09 37.31 17.99
C SER A 130 3.73 38.48 17.26
N ARG A 131 3.05 39.62 17.27
CA ARG A 131 3.60 40.90 16.83
C ARG A 131 4.22 41.61 18.02
#